data_AF-A0A067T7S2-F1
#
_entry.id   AF-A0A067T7S2-F1
#
_cell.length_a   1.000
_cell.length_b   1.000
_cell.length_c   1.000
_cell.angle_alpha   90.00
_cell.angle_beta   90.00
_cell.angle_gamma   90.00
#
_symmetry.space_group_name_H-M   'P 1'
#
loop_
_entity.id
_entity.type
_entity.pdbx_description
1 polymer ?
#
loop_
_entity_poly.entity_id
_entity_poly.type
_entity_poly.pdbx_seq_one_letter_code
_entity_poly.pdbx_strand_id
1 'polypeptide(L)'
;APHLLLCEALGFSPQLLLDDIINIANNAVQDGVNGMEEFLQKWADERAAQASAGGGATTHEVEQGLVAFQTLLEYHTDIAFDFFEAWCLRNIFMIPPELGGHIVLPHQEGLDLSVTPEEEQAAVEEVEELRRRLDGHRKLNRLLTRAIRTSTRQLTHAESRLSSLSHLSSLAPPSPSSSRQNPPQTPLATIPPRFLEMYQALSSPSLPPTSSLPPPASGSAGSGKREWETGKTGYVNWALGRLLVKGQGQGQSPSPGHTPVDKLDRAAASVGSGEEIRAALEVVGGLRRELDEEL
;
A
#
# COMPACT_ATOMS: atom_id res chain seq x y z
N ALA A 1 24.20 -26.11 34.69
CA ALA A 1 22.91 -26.64 34.24
C ALA A 1 21.72 -26.00 34.97
N PRO A 2 21.57 -26.06 36.31
CA PRO A 2 20.33 -25.57 36.96
C PRO A 2 20.14 -24.06 36.89
N HIS A 3 21.22 -23.27 36.90
CA HIS A 3 21.16 -21.82 36.73
C HIS A 3 20.65 -21.40 35.34
N LEU A 4 20.89 -22.20 34.30
CA LEU A 4 20.44 -21.90 32.93
C LEU A 4 18.93 -22.08 32.80
N LEU A 5 18.36 -23.13 33.39
CA LEU A 5 16.91 -23.35 33.41
C LEU A 5 16.18 -22.20 34.10
N LEU A 6 16.76 -21.65 35.17
CA LEU A 6 16.15 -20.57 35.90
C LEU A 6 16.26 -19.22 35.15
N CYS A 7 17.40 -18.95 34.50
CA CYS A 7 17.53 -17.81 33.60
C CYS A 7 16.59 -17.91 32.39
N GLU A 8 16.38 -19.12 31.87
CA GLU A 8 15.46 -19.38 30.76
C GLU A 8 14.00 -19.22 31.19
N ALA A 9 13.64 -19.69 32.40
CA ALA A 9 12.29 -19.54 32.96
C ALA A 9 11.93 -18.08 33.24
N LEU A 10 12.88 -17.31 33.79
CA LEU A 10 12.66 -15.91 34.13
C LEU A 10 12.87 -14.97 32.94
N GLY A 11 13.64 -15.39 31.93
CA GLY A 11 14.06 -14.55 30.81
C GLY A 11 15.17 -13.55 31.16
N PHE A 12 15.66 -13.54 32.39
CA PHE A 12 16.76 -12.70 32.87
C PHE A 12 17.53 -13.43 33.99
N SER A 13 18.75 -12.94 34.29
CA SER A 13 19.55 -13.46 35.41
C SER A 13 19.01 -12.92 36.74
N PRO A 14 18.70 -13.75 37.75
CA PRO A 14 18.21 -13.30 39.05
C PRO A 14 19.14 -12.32 39.76
N GLN A 15 20.44 -12.41 39.48
CA GLN A 15 21.42 -11.50 40.05
C GLN A 15 21.13 -10.05 39.63
N LEU A 16 20.71 -9.81 38.39
CA LEU A 16 20.34 -8.48 37.91
C LEU A 16 19.13 -7.91 38.66
N LEU A 17 18.16 -8.76 38.99
CA LEU A 17 17.00 -8.34 39.79
C LEU A 17 17.42 -7.94 41.21
N LEU A 18 18.34 -8.69 41.82
CA LEU A 18 18.85 -8.38 43.14
C LEU A 18 19.67 -7.09 43.12
N ASP A 19 20.54 -6.89 42.12
CA ASP A 19 21.29 -5.66 41.91
C ASP A 19 20.36 -4.44 41.79
N ASP A 20 19.29 -4.57 40.99
CA ASP A 20 18.30 -3.50 40.83
C ASP A 20 17.56 -3.19 42.14
N ILE A 21 17.18 -4.21 42.92
CA ILE A 21 16.54 -4.03 44.24
C ILE A 21 17.48 -3.32 45.21
N ILE A 22 18.76 -3.71 45.26
CA ILE A 22 19.77 -3.11 46.14
C ILE A 22 19.99 -1.64 45.75
N ASN A 23 20.08 -1.35 44.45
CA ASN A 23 20.20 0.02 43.96
C ASN A 23 19.00 0.89 44.35
N ILE A 24 17.77 0.39 44.17
CA ILE A 24 16.56 1.11 44.57
C ILE A 24 16.52 1.32 46.08
N ALA A 25 16.90 0.32 46.88
CA ALA A 25 16.91 0.43 48.32
C ALA A 25 17.95 1.44 48.82
N ASN A 26 19.16 1.45 48.26
CA ASN A 26 20.19 2.43 48.59
C ASN A 26 19.76 3.86 48.24
N ASN A 27 19.09 4.04 47.09
CA ASN A 27 18.50 5.33 46.74
C ASN A 27 17.42 5.75 47.73
N ALA A 28 16.55 4.84 48.16
CA ALA A 28 15.51 5.13 49.15
C ALA A 28 16.08 5.46 50.53
N VAL A 29 17.18 4.81 50.93
CA VAL A 29 17.92 5.14 52.16
C VAL A 29 18.50 6.55 52.06
N GLN A 30 19.14 6.89 50.94
CA GLN A 30 19.70 8.23 50.72
C GLN A 30 18.60 9.30 50.73
N ASP A 31 17.48 9.06 50.06
CA ASP A 31 16.33 9.97 50.04
C ASP A 31 15.74 10.16 51.44
N GLY A 32 15.70 9.10 52.25
CA GLY A 32 15.27 9.16 53.64
C GLY A 32 16.21 9.99 54.52
N VAL A 33 17.53 9.85 54.35
CA VAL A 33 18.54 10.64 55.07
C VAL A 33 18.45 12.11 54.65
N ASN A 34 18.35 12.40 53.35
CA ASN A 34 18.20 13.76 52.82
C ASN A 34 16.92 14.44 53.37
N GLY A 35 15.80 13.71 53.40
CA GLY A 35 14.55 14.23 53.97
C GLY A 35 14.66 14.52 55.47
N MET A 36 15.41 13.71 56.22
CA MET A 36 15.69 13.93 57.63
C MET A 36 16.64 15.12 57.84
N GLU A 37 17.64 15.30 56.98
CA GLU A 37 18.53 16.45 56.98
C GLU A 37 17.75 17.76 56.86
N GLU A 38 16.88 17.88 55.84
CA GLU A 38 16.07 19.07 55.63
C GLU A 38 15.15 19.37 56.83
N PHE A 39 14.60 18.33 57.46
CA PHE A 39 13.74 18.48 58.63
C PHE A 39 14.53 18.96 59.85
N LEU A 40 15.70 18.37 60.09
CA LEU A 40 16.56 18.72 61.22
C LEU A 40 17.18 20.11 61.05
N GLN A 41 17.53 20.52 59.82
CA GLN A 41 17.98 21.88 59.52
C GLN A 41 16.88 22.91 59.82
N LYS A 42 15.65 22.70 59.30
CA LYS A 42 14.50 23.58 59.60
C LYS A 42 14.25 23.70 61.10
N TRP A 43 14.31 22.56 61.82
CA TRP A 43 14.13 22.54 63.26
C TRP A 43 15.27 23.26 64.02
N ALA A 44 16.51 23.11 63.58
CA ALA A 44 17.66 23.79 64.17
C ALA A 44 17.60 25.31 63.93
N ASP A 45 17.19 25.74 62.73
CA ASP A 45 17.03 27.16 62.36
C ASP A 45 15.93 27.85 63.18
N GLU A 46 14.77 27.20 63.36
CA GLU A 46 13.69 27.70 64.23
C GLU A 46 14.17 27.90 65.68
N ARG A 47 15.02 26.99 66.16
CA ARG A 47 15.58 27.06 67.52
C ARG A 47 16.67 28.12 67.66
N ALA A 48 17.50 28.28 66.64
CA ALA A 48 18.50 29.34 66.57
C ALA A 48 17.85 30.72 66.51
N ALA A 49 16.71 30.86 65.81
CA ALA A 49 15.93 32.10 65.78
C ALA A 49 15.32 32.46 67.16
N GLN A 50 14.99 31.46 67.98
CA GLN A 50 14.47 31.64 69.34
C GLN A 50 15.58 31.86 70.40
N ALA A 51 16.81 31.40 70.17
CA ALA A 51 17.92 31.46 71.13
C ALA A 51 19.04 32.43 70.67
N SER A 52 19.01 33.66 71.17
CA SER A 52 19.80 34.81 70.66
C SER A 52 21.34 34.79 70.84
N ALA A 53 22.00 33.67 71.19
CA ALA A 53 23.46 33.70 71.43
C ALA A 53 24.25 32.37 71.30
N GLY A 54 23.74 31.30 70.69
CA GLY A 54 24.49 30.01 70.69
C GLY A 54 24.17 28.98 69.60
N GLY A 55 23.43 29.34 68.55
CA GLY A 55 22.88 28.36 67.59
C GLY A 55 23.88 27.62 66.69
N GLY A 56 25.10 28.11 66.52
CA GLY A 56 26.09 27.50 65.60
C GLY A 56 26.70 26.18 66.09
N ALA A 57 26.72 25.92 67.40
CA ALA A 57 27.20 24.65 67.94
C ALA A 57 26.17 23.53 67.74
N THR A 58 24.88 23.86 67.86
CA THR A 58 23.79 22.88 67.72
C THR A 58 23.61 22.40 66.28
N THR A 59 23.86 23.25 65.28
CA THR A 59 23.79 22.84 63.87
C THR A 59 24.92 21.88 63.51
N HIS A 60 26.15 22.14 63.98
CA HIS A 60 27.30 21.28 63.73
C HIS A 60 27.17 19.91 64.41
N GLU A 61 26.64 19.86 65.63
CA GLU A 61 26.34 18.60 66.33
C GLU A 61 25.28 17.77 65.58
N VAL A 62 24.27 18.43 65.00
CA VAL A 62 23.23 17.78 64.18
C VAL A 62 23.82 17.22 62.89
N GLU A 63 24.65 17.99 62.17
CA GLU A 63 25.35 17.54 60.97
C GLU A 63 26.26 16.34 61.28
N GLN A 64 27.04 16.42 62.36
CA GLN A 64 27.92 15.32 62.76
C GLN A 64 27.14 14.07 63.18
N GLY A 65 26.03 14.24 63.90
CA GLY A 65 25.12 13.16 64.27
C GLY A 65 24.45 12.51 63.05
N LEU A 66 24.07 13.32 62.06
CA LEU A 66 23.48 12.84 60.82
C LEU A 66 24.47 12.04 59.99
N VAL A 67 25.71 12.50 59.84
CA VAL A 67 26.78 11.77 59.13
C VAL A 67 27.10 10.45 59.85
N ALA A 68 27.14 10.44 61.18
CA ALA A 68 27.32 9.22 61.96
C ALA A 68 26.14 8.25 61.80
N PHE A 69 24.90 8.76 61.72
CA PHE A 69 23.72 7.95 61.46
C PHE A 69 23.71 7.38 60.04
N GLN A 70 24.02 8.19 59.03
CA GLN A 70 24.09 7.79 57.64
C GLN A 70 25.12 6.66 57.45
N THR A 71 26.34 6.84 57.96
CA THR A 71 27.40 5.83 57.86
C THR A 71 27.04 4.52 58.58
N LEU A 72 26.36 4.61 59.74
CA LEU A 72 25.85 3.44 60.45
C LEU A 72 24.75 2.74 59.66
N LEU A 73 23.82 3.51 59.08
CA LEU A 73 22.73 2.98 58.31
C LEU A 73 23.25 2.27 57.05
N GLU A 74 24.11 2.94 56.28
CA GLU A 74 24.78 2.38 55.09
C GLU A 74 25.48 1.05 55.41
N TYR A 75 26.27 1.02 56.49
CA TYR A 75 26.98 -0.20 56.91
C TYR A 75 26.03 -1.35 57.24
N HIS A 76 24.94 -1.08 57.96
CA HIS A 76 23.98 -2.12 58.32
C HIS A 76 23.11 -2.55 57.14
N THR A 77 22.74 -1.62 56.25
CA THR A 77 21.98 -1.94 55.04
C THR A 77 22.79 -2.77 54.07
N ASP A 78 24.08 -2.47 53.89
CA ASP A 78 25.00 -3.23 53.03
C ASP A 78 25.07 -4.70 53.48
N ILE A 79 25.34 -4.93 54.77
CA ILE A 79 25.40 -6.28 55.35
C ILE A 79 24.05 -7.01 55.23
N ALA A 80 22.95 -6.31 55.48
CA ALA A 80 21.61 -6.91 55.38
C ALA A 80 21.28 -7.31 53.93
N PHE A 81 21.67 -6.49 52.96
CA PHE A 81 21.46 -6.76 51.54
C PHE A 81 22.37 -7.87 51.02
N ASP A 82 23.62 -7.98 51.48
CA ASP A 82 24.50 -9.13 51.21
C ASP A 82 23.87 -10.45 51.68
N PHE A 83 23.32 -10.46 52.91
CA PHE A 83 22.63 -11.64 53.44
C PHE A 83 21.34 -11.94 52.67
N PHE A 84 20.60 -10.91 52.29
CA PHE A 84 19.40 -11.04 51.48
C PHE A 84 19.71 -11.62 50.09
N GLU A 85 20.75 -11.13 49.42
CA GLU A 85 21.20 -11.62 48.11
C GLU A 85 21.58 -13.11 48.21
N ALA A 86 22.47 -13.43 49.16
CA ALA A 86 22.91 -14.80 49.39
C ALA A 86 21.76 -15.74 49.75
N TRP A 87 20.80 -15.27 50.56
CA TRP A 87 19.63 -16.05 50.93
C TRP A 87 18.69 -16.28 49.74
N CYS A 88 18.44 -15.25 48.93
CA CYS A 88 17.60 -15.35 47.73
C CYS A 88 18.19 -16.33 46.71
N LEU A 89 19.49 -16.24 46.42
CA LEU A 89 20.17 -17.13 45.47
C LEU A 89 20.21 -18.58 45.96
N ARG A 90 20.24 -18.80 47.28
CA ARG A 90 20.32 -20.13 47.88
C ARG A 90 18.96 -20.81 48.12
N ASN A 91 17.88 -20.04 48.23
CA ASN A 91 16.55 -20.58 48.56
C ASN A 91 15.50 -20.33 47.47
N ILE A 92 15.34 -19.08 47.03
CA ILE A 92 14.28 -18.70 46.06
C ILE A 92 14.70 -19.07 44.65
N PHE A 93 15.91 -18.63 44.26
CA PHE A 93 16.44 -18.85 42.91
C PHE A 93 17.30 -20.10 42.82
N MET A 94 16.94 -21.12 43.60
CA MET A 94 17.65 -22.40 43.66
C MET A 94 16.70 -23.52 43.25
N ILE A 95 17.14 -24.29 42.24
CA ILE A 95 16.48 -25.52 41.86
C ILE A 95 17.27 -26.67 42.50
N PRO A 96 16.64 -27.48 43.38
CA PRO A 96 17.30 -28.63 43.96
C PRO A 96 17.83 -29.57 42.87
N PRO A 97 19.06 -30.08 42.99
CA PRO A 97 19.65 -30.94 41.95
C PRO A 97 18.85 -32.23 41.74
N GLU A 98 18.14 -32.71 42.78
CA GLU A 98 17.26 -33.88 42.70
C GLU A 98 16.02 -33.64 41.82
N LEU A 99 15.55 -32.40 41.73
CA LEU A 99 14.39 -32.03 40.92
C LEU A 99 14.77 -31.49 39.54
N GLY A 100 16.05 -31.15 39.32
CA GLY A 100 16.51 -30.50 38.09
C GLY A 100 16.31 -31.31 36.80
N GLY A 101 16.15 -32.63 36.90
CA GLY A 101 15.82 -33.49 35.74
C GLY A 101 14.32 -33.67 35.47
N HIS A 102 13.46 -33.26 36.39
CA HIS A 102 12.01 -33.44 36.32
C HIS A 102 11.24 -32.13 36.07
N ILE A 103 11.92 -30.99 36.20
CA ILE A 103 11.35 -29.69 35.90
C ILE A 103 11.51 -29.44 34.40
N VAL A 104 10.39 -29.45 33.69
CA VAL A 104 10.30 -29.10 32.27
C VAL A 104 9.61 -27.76 32.17
N LEU A 105 10.20 -26.81 31.45
CA LEU A 105 9.59 -25.51 31.22
C LEU A 105 8.46 -25.65 30.19
N PRO A 106 7.42 -24.79 30.22
CA PRO A 106 6.29 -24.91 29.29
C PRO A 106 6.68 -24.90 27.81
N HIS A 107 7.73 -24.17 27.43
CA HIS A 107 8.21 -24.14 26.04
C HIS A 107 9.12 -25.32 25.67
N GLN A 108 9.54 -26.12 26.64
CA GLN A 108 10.25 -27.39 26.45
C GLN A 108 9.28 -28.59 26.45
N GLU A 109 7.98 -28.35 26.66
CA GLU A 109 6.95 -29.38 26.59
C GLU A 109 6.83 -29.93 25.17
N GLY A 110 7.06 -31.23 25.00
CA GLY A 110 7.06 -31.90 23.70
C GLY A 110 8.38 -31.82 22.93
N LEU A 111 9.45 -31.32 23.55
CA LEU A 111 10.79 -31.35 22.96
C LEU A 111 11.41 -32.75 23.10
N ASP A 112 11.39 -33.52 22.01
CA ASP A 112 12.09 -34.81 21.94
C ASP A 112 13.58 -34.56 21.64
N LEU A 113 14.42 -34.61 22.67
CA LEU A 113 15.88 -34.50 22.55
C LEU A 113 16.55 -35.81 22.07
N SER A 114 15.76 -36.85 21.77
CA SER A 114 16.25 -38.12 21.23
C SER A 114 16.41 -38.12 19.71
N VAL A 115 15.97 -37.06 19.03
CA VAL A 115 16.08 -36.94 17.57
C VAL A 115 17.55 -36.86 17.18
N THR A 116 17.94 -37.66 16.19
CA THR A 116 19.30 -37.67 15.68
C THR A 116 19.55 -36.46 14.76
N PRO A 117 20.79 -35.95 14.67
CA PRO A 117 21.09 -34.82 13.79
C PRO A 117 20.83 -35.13 12.31
N GLU A 118 20.84 -36.41 11.92
CA GLU A 118 20.50 -36.85 10.56
C GLU A 118 19.00 -36.70 10.28
N GLU A 119 18.14 -37.02 11.26
CA GLU A 119 16.69 -36.83 11.16
C GLU A 119 16.31 -35.35 11.11
N GLU A 120 17.00 -34.49 11.89
CA GLU A 120 16.80 -33.03 11.81
C GLU A 120 17.15 -32.48 10.42
N GLN A 121 18.27 -32.93 9.83
CA GLN A 121 18.66 -32.52 8.48
C GLN A 121 17.65 -33.00 7.44
N ALA A 122 17.19 -34.25 7.53
CA ALA A 122 16.17 -34.79 6.64
C ALA A 122 14.86 -34.00 6.72
N ALA A 123 14.42 -33.60 7.93
CA ALA A 123 13.23 -32.78 8.12
C ALA A 123 13.40 -31.37 7.51
N VAL A 124 14.59 -30.77 7.65
CA VAL A 124 14.89 -29.47 7.01
C VAL A 124 14.87 -29.60 5.48
N GLU A 125 15.44 -30.66 4.93
CA GLU A 125 15.39 -30.94 3.48
C GLU A 125 13.95 -31.15 2.99
N GLU A 126 13.12 -31.88 3.75
CA GLU A 126 11.69 -32.05 3.43
C GLU A 126 10.96 -30.70 3.41
N VAL A 127 11.22 -29.83 4.40
CA VAL A 127 10.65 -28.47 4.43
C VAL A 127 11.07 -27.65 3.21
N GLU A 128 12.32 -27.76 2.78
CA GLU A 128 12.79 -27.09 1.57
C GLU A 128 12.11 -27.63 0.30
N GLU A 129 11.95 -28.95 0.19
CA GLU A 129 11.26 -29.57 -0.93
C GLU A 129 9.79 -29.11 -0.99
N LEU A 130 9.10 -29.09 0.15
CA LEU A 130 7.73 -28.60 0.25
C LEU A 130 7.63 -27.12 -0.14
N ARG A 131 8.60 -26.28 0.23
CA ARG A 131 8.66 -24.89 -0.21
C ARG A 131 8.81 -24.78 -1.73
N ARG A 132 9.70 -25.57 -2.34
CA ARG A 132 9.88 -25.61 -3.81
C ARG A 132 8.60 -26.07 -4.51
N ARG A 133 7.92 -27.08 -3.97
CA ARG A 133 6.65 -27.60 -4.49
C ARG A 133 5.54 -26.56 -4.39
N LEU A 134 5.45 -25.84 -3.26
CA LEU A 134 4.48 -24.76 -3.08
C LEU A 134 4.71 -23.63 -4.08
N ASP A 135 5.95 -23.26 -4.36
CA ASP A 135 6.26 -22.25 -5.37
C ASP A 135 5.94 -22.72 -6.79
N GLY A 136 6.16 -24.01 -7.09
CA GLY A 136 5.68 -24.65 -8.31
C GLY A 136 4.16 -24.54 -8.46
N HIS A 137 3.42 -24.89 -7.41
CA HIS A 137 1.95 -24.77 -7.39
C HIS A 137 1.47 -23.33 -7.53
N ARG A 138 2.14 -22.35 -6.89
CA ARG A 138 1.82 -20.92 -7.02
C ARG A 138 2.04 -20.43 -8.45
N LYS A 139 3.13 -20.83 -9.10
CA LYS A 139 3.42 -20.48 -10.51
C LYS A 139 2.36 -21.08 -11.44
N LEU A 140 2.02 -22.36 -11.26
CA LEU A 140 0.97 -23.04 -12.02
C LEU A 140 -0.37 -22.34 -11.87
N ASN A 141 -0.77 -22.00 -10.63
CA ASN A 141 -2.03 -21.32 -10.36
C ASN A 141 -2.10 -19.94 -11.06
N ARG A 142 -0.99 -19.19 -11.08
CA ARG A 142 -0.90 -17.92 -11.84
C ARG A 142 -1.11 -18.14 -13.35
N LEU A 143 -0.51 -19.18 -13.92
CA LEU A 143 -0.68 -19.52 -15.34
C LEU A 143 -2.12 -19.95 -15.65
N LEU A 144 -2.71 -20.81 -14.82
CA LEU A 144 -4.10 -21.24 -14.96
C LEU A 144 -5.06 -20.05 -14.86
N THR A 145 -4.87 -19.16 -13.89
CA THR A 145 -5.68 -17.94 -13.76
C THR A 145 -5.57 -17.05 -14.99
N ARG A 146 -4.36 -16.92 -15.57
CA ARG A 146 -4.16 -16.19 -16.83
C ARG A 146 -4.86 -16.88 -18.00
N ALA A 147 -4.77 -18.20 -18.10
CA ALA A 147 -5.43 -18.98 -19.15
C ALA A 147 -6.96 -18.85 -19.08
N ILE A 148 -7.54 -18.91 -17.88
CA ILE A 148 -8.97 -18.69 -17.66
C ILE A 148 -9.37 -17.30 -18.14
N ARG A 149 -8.63 -16.24 -17.77
CA ARG A 149 -8.93 -14.86 -18.23
C ARG A 149 -8.84 -14.70 -19.74
N THR A 150 -7.88 -15.35 -20.39
CA THR A 150 -7.78 -15.32 -21.87
C THR A 150 -8.94 -16.08 -22.50
N SER A 151 -9.27 -17.26 -21.97
CA SER A 151 -10.37 -18.10 -22.46
C SER A 151 -11.71 -17.40 -22.32
N THR A 152 -11.98 -16.72 -21.19
CA THR A 152 -13.23 -15.98 -21.00
C THR A 152 -13.35 -14.82 -21.98
N ARG A 153 -12.26 -14.08 -22.25
CA ARG A 153 -12.24 -13.03 -23.28
C ARG A 153 -12.50 -13.56 -24.68
N GLN A 154 -11.94 -14.72 -25.02
CA GLN A 154 -12.20 -15.35 -26.33
C GLN A 154 -13.65 -15.80 -26.44
N LEU A 155 -14.21 -16.34 -25.36
CA LEU A 155 -15.60 -16.76 -25.28
C LEU A 155 -16.53 -15.55 -25.49
N THR A 156 -16.36 -14.46 -24.75
CA THR A 156 -17.21 -13.26 -24.92
C THR A 156 -17.10 -12.64 -26.31
N HIS A 157 -15.90 -12.65 -26.90
CA HIS A 157 -15.71 -12.19 -28.27
C HIS A 157 -16.41 -13.10 -29.29
N ALA A 158 -16.34 -14.43 -29.11
CA ALA A 158 -17.06 -15.38 -29.95
C ALA A 158 -18.59 -15.23 -29.81
N GLU A 159 -19.10 -15.03 -28.60
CA GLU A 159 -20.51 -14.75 -28.34
C GLU A 159 -20.97 -13.46 -29.00
N SER A 160 -20.21 -12.37 -28.89
CA SER A 160 -20.51 -11.09 -29.57
C SER A 160 -20.51 -11.23 -31.10
N ARG A 161 -19.61 -12.05 -31.65
CA ARG A 161 -19.61 -12.37 -33.08
C ARG A 161 -20.84 -13.19 -33.46
N LEU A 162 -21.20 -14.19 -32.67
CA LEU A 162 -22.39 -15.00 -32.90
C LEU A 162 -23.67 -14.15 -32.80
N SER A 163 -23.78 -13.24 -31.83
CA SER A 163 -24.93 -12.35 -31.75
C SER A 163 -25.01 -11.45 -32.99
N SER A 164 -23.88 -10.85 -33.40
CA SER A 164 -23.80 -10.04 -34.62
C SER A 164 -24.19 -10.84 -35.87
N LEU A 165 -23.69 -12.07 -36.01
CA LEU A 165 -24.05 -12.96 -37.11
C LEU A 165 -25.51 -13.42 -37.02
N SER A 166 -26.07 -13.65 -35.84
CA SER A 166 -27.48 -14.00 -35.68
C SER A 166 -28.40 -12.83 -36.05
N HIS A 167 -27.99 -11.59 -35.74
CA HIS A 167 -28.70 -10.40 -36.21
C HIS A 167 -28.66 -10.33 -37.74
N LEU A 168 -27.48 -10.53 -38.35
CA LEU A 168 -27.35 -10.58 -39.80
C LEU A 168 -28.12 -11.75 -40.43
N SER A 169 -28.15 -12.92 -39.78
CA SER A 169 -28.92 -14.08 -40.23
C SER A 169 -30.42 -13.87 -40.11
N SER A 170 -30.89 -13.13 -39.11
CA SER A 170 -32.30 -12.71 -39.03
C SER A 170 -32.68 -11.67 -40.10
N LEU A 171 -31.68 -10.98 -40.65
CA LEU A 171 -31.82 -10.00 -41.73
C LEU A 171 -31.52 -10.59 -43.11
N ALA A 172 -30.92 -11.78 -43.18
CA ALA A 172 -30.56 -12.47 -44.42
C ALA A 172 -31.81 -13.12 -45.03
N PRO A 173 -31.98 -13.09 -46.36
CA PRO A 173 -33.13 -13.69 -47.02
C PRO A 173 -33.11 -15.22 -46.80
N PRO A 174 -34.28 -15.87 -46.60
CA PRO A 174 -34.33 -17.32 -46.58
C PRO A 174 -33.84 -17.84 -47.93
N SER A 175 -32.86 -18.75 -47.91
CA SER A 175 -32.52 -19.55 -49.09
C SER A 175 -33.78 -20.26 -49.60
N PRO A 176 -33.95 -20.43 -50.93
CA PRO A 176 -35.22 -20.82 -51.55
C PRO A 176 -35.72 -22.25 -51.25
N SER A 177 -35.16 -22.96 -50.27
CA SER A 177 -35.48 -24.38 -50.02
C SER A 177 -36.34 -24.67 -48.77
N SER A 178 -36.69 -23.70 -47.93
CA SER A 178 -37.57 -23.96 -46.78
C SER A 178 -38.86 -23.15 -46.86
N SER A 179 -39.88 -23.80 -47.42
CA SER A 179 -41.28 -23.36 -47.39
C SER A 179 -41.81 -23.24 -45.96
N ARG A 180 -42.36 -22.07 -45.59
CA ARG A 180 -43.77 -21.90 -45.19
C ARG A 180 -44.03 -20.52 -44.57
N GLN A 181 -44.81 -19.74 -45.31
CA GLN A 181 -45.83 -18.79 -44.86
C GLN A 181 -45.43 -17.82 -43.74
N ASN A 182 -44.74 -16.75 -44.12
CA ASN A 182 -45.04 -15.35 -43.80
C ASN A 182 -43.90 -14.46 -44.34
N PRO A 183 -44.16 -13.29 -44.96
CA PRO A 183 -43.08 -12.39 -45.41
C PRO A 183 -42.72 -11.41 -44.29
N PRO A 184 -41.56 -11.52 -43.59
CA PRO A 184 -41.01 -10.37 -42.91
C PRO A 184 -40.33 -9.49 -43.96
N GLN A 185 -40.80 -8.25 -44.12
CA GLN A 185 -40.14 -7.25 -44.95
C GLN A 185 -38.72 -7.01 -44.41
N THR A 186 -37.72 -7.61 -45.02
CA THR A 186 -36.32 -7.46 -44.61
C THR A 186 -35.78 -6.11 -45.08
N PRO A 187 -35.18 -5.28 -44.20
CA PRO A 187 -34.65 -3.96 -44.56
C PRO A 187 -33.43 -4.03 -45.49
N LEU A 188 -32.80 -5.20 -45.66
CA LEU A 188 -31.60 -5.37 -46.50
C LEU A 188 -31.90 -5.45 -47.99
N ALA A 189 -33.09 -5.95 -48.38
CA ALA A 189 -33.53 -5.97 -49.78
C ALA A 189 -33.90 -4.57 -50.30
N THR A 190 -34.20 -3.61 -49.40
CA THR A 190 -34.53 -2.22 -49.75
C THR A 190 -33.32 -1.28 -49.73
N ILE A 191 -32.12 -1.76 -49.39
CA ILE A 191 -30.89 -0.96 -49.42
C ILE A 191 -30.48 -0.59 -50.85
N PRO A 192 -30.41 -1.51 -51.82
CA PRO A 192 -30.08 -1.14 -53.21
C PRO A 192 -31.01 -0.07 -53.82
N PRO A 193 -32.36 -0.16 -53.69
CA PRO A 193 -33.23 0.88 -54.23
C PRO A 193 -33.09 2.21 -53.48
N ARG A 194 -32.85 2.24 -52.17
CA ARG A 194 -32.58 3.50 -51.43
C ARG A 194 -31.28 4.18 -51.84
N PHE A 195 -30.22 3.42 -52.10
CA PHE A 195 -28.98 3.98 -52.65
C PHE A 195 -29.18 4.50 -54.06
N LEU A 196 -30.00 3.84 -54.88
CA LEU A 196 -30.37 4.33 -56.20
C LEU A 196 -31.26 5.58 -56.12
N GLU A 197 -32.20 5.67 -55.18
CA GLU A 197 -33.00 6.88 -54.93
C GLU A 197 -32.14 8.05 -54.45
N MET A 198 -31.17 7.80 -53.55
CA MET A 198 -30.22 8.83 -53.10
C MET A 198 -29.28 9.27 -54.23
N TYR A 199 -28.78 8.32 -55.03
CA TYR A 199 -27.99 8.63 -56.23
C TYR A 199 -28.82 9.44 -57.23
N GLN A 200 -30.08 9.06 -57.45
CA GLN A 200 -31.01 9.80 -58.32
C GLN A 200 -31.27 11.22 -57.79
N ALA A 201 -31.51 11.38 -56.49
CA ALA A 201 -31.69 12.68 -55.84
C ALA A 201 -30.44 13.55 -55.95
N LEU A 202 -29.24 12.98 -55.77
CA LEU A 202 -27.96 13.69 -55.95
C LEU A 202 -27.63 13.98 -57.42
N SER A 203 -28.09 13.14 -58.35
CA SER A 203 -27.92 13.34 -59.80
C SER A 203 -28.95 14.29 -60.42
N SER A 204 -30.03 14.60 -59.70
CA SER A 204 -31.02 15.57 -60.13
C SER A 204 -30.51 17.01 -59.90
N PRO A 205 -30.57 17.91 -60.88
CA PRO A 205 -29.90 19.21 -60.84
C PRO A 205 -30.71 20.24 -60.04
N SER A 206 -30.84 20.03 -58.73
CA SER A 206 -31.18 21.10 -57.79
C SER A 206 -30.69 20.73 -56.38
N LEU A 207 -29.38 20.85 -56.17
CA LEU A 207 -28.86 21.02 -54.82
C LEU A 207 -29.44 22.33 -54.25
N PRO A 208 -30.12 22.33 -53.11
CA PRO A 208 -30.52 23.58 -52.47
C PRO A 208 -29.24 24.38 -52.11
N PRO A 209 -29.23 25.71 -52.31
CA PRO A 209 -28.06 26.54 -52.05
C PRO A 209 -27.64 26.45 -50.57
N THR A 210 -26.33 26.41 -50.33
CA THR A 210 -25.63 26.34 -49.05
C THR A 210 -25.78 27.61 -48.20
N SER A 211 -27.01 28.10 -48.06
CA SER A 211 -27.36 29.32 -47.30
C SER A 211 -28.51 29.10 -46.31
N SER A 212 -28.99 27.85 -46.14
CA SER A 212 -29.96 27.47 -45.11
C SER A 212 -29.41 26.49 -44.05
N LEU A 213 -28.10 26.23 -44.02
CA LEU A 213 -27.51 25.62 -42.83
C LEU A 213 -27.49 26.66 -41.70
N PRO A 214 -28.05 26.36 -40.52
CA PRO A 214 -27.76 27.17 -39.35
C PRO A 214 -26.23 27.16 -39.14
N PRO A 215 -25.61 28.29 -38.75
CA PRO A 215 -24.22 28.24 -38.31
C PRO A 215 -24.10 27.17 -37.21
N PRO A 216 -22.96 26.45 -37.10
CA PRO A 216 -22.79 25.49 -36.03
C PRO A 216 -23.12 26.21 -34.73
N ALA A 217 -24.11 25.69 -34.00
CA ALA A 217 -24.51 26.24 -32.73
C ALA A 217 -23.32 26.15 -31.77
N SER A 218 -22.51 27.20 -31.72
CA SER A 218 -21.66 27.54 -30.59
C SER A 218 -22.59 27.73 -29.40
N GLY A 219 -22.84 26.66 -28.65
CA GLY A 219 -23.95 26.62 -27.70
C GLY A 219 -24.10 25.34 -26.88
N SER A 220 -23.01 24.83 -26.31
CA SER A 220 -23.04 24.19 -24.98
C SER A 220 -21.62 24.13 -24.40
N ALA A 221 -21.04 25.31 -24.16
CA ALA A 221 -19.87 25.46 -23.29
C ALA A 221 -20.28 25.31 -21.80
N GLY A 222 -20.90 24.17 -21.46
CA GLY A 222 -21.39 23.86 -20.12
C GLY A 222 -20.61 22.74 -19.40
N SER A 223 -19.62 22.14 -20.06
CA SER A 223 -18.73 21.13 -19.47
C SER A 223 -17.46 21.19 -20.29
N GLY A 224 -16.29 21.37 -19.68
CA GLY A 224 -14.99 21.50 -20.36
C GLY A 224 -14.52 20.27 -21.16
N LYS A 225 -15.44 19.37 -21.53
CA LYS A 225 -15.25 18.19 -22.37
C LYS A 225 -15.49 18.59 -23.81
N ARG A 226 -14.58 18.20 -24.70
CA ARG A 226 -14.57 18.62 -26.10
C ARG A 226 -15.65 17.87 -26.88
N GLU A 227 -16.15 18.44 -27.98
CA GLU A 227 -17.32 17.92 -28.71
C GLU A 227 -17.15 16.46 -29.17
N TRP A 228 -15.93 16.05 -29.53
CA TRP A 228 -15.60 14.68 -29.92
C TRP A 228 -15.59 13.65 -28.77
N GLU A 229 -15.59 14.09 -27.50
CA GLU A 229 -15.52 13.25 -26.29
C GLU A 229 -16.92 12.95 -25.74
N THR A 230 -17.96 13.56 -26.30
CA THR A 230 -19.35 13.42 -25.84
C THR A 230 -20.08 12.21 -26.45
N GLY A 231 -19.45 11.53 -27.43
CA GLY A 231 -19.95 10.29 -28.02
C GLY A 231 -19.74 10.17 -29.53
N LYS A 232 -20.22 9.07 -30.13
CA LYS A 232 -20.06 8.77 -31.57
C LYS A 232 -20.65 9.86 -32.47
N THR A 233 -21.77 10.46 -32.08
CA THR A 233 -22.42 11.57 -32.79
C THR A 233 -21.58 12.85 -32.73
N GLY A 234 -20.95 13.13 -31.59
CA GLY A 234 -20.01 14.24 -31.42
C GLY A 234 -18.79 14.11 -32.32
N TYR A 235 -18.20 12.91 -32.40
CA TYR A 235 -17.08 12.64 -33.31
C TYR A 235 -17.46 12.84 -34.79
N VAL A 236 -18.65 12.38 -35.21
CA VAL A 236 -19.11 12.52 -36.59
C VAL A 236 -19.34 13.99 -36.96
N ASN A 237 -19.95 14.79 -36.06
CA ASN A 237 -20.13 16.22 -36.30
C ASN A 237 -18.80 16.97 -36.34
N TRP A 238 -17.85 16.64 -35.46
CA TRP A 238 -16.50 17.19 -35.48
C TRP A 238 -15.77 16.84 -36.79
N ALA A 239 -15.83 15.59 -37.23
CA ALA A 239 -15.19 15.13 -38.47
C ALA A 239 -15.82 15.77 -39.72
N LEU A 240 -17.14 15.93 -39.75
CA LEU A 240 -17.86 16.63 -40.82
C LEU A 240 -17.49 18.11 -40.86
N GLY A 241 -17.40 18.79 -39.72
CA GLY A 241 -16.93 20.17 -39.63
C GLY A 241 -15.52 20.33 -40.20
N ARG A 242 -14.62 19.39 -39.90
CA ARG A 242 -13.25 19.38 -40.42
C ARG A 242 -13.19 19.17 -41.95
N LEU A 243 -14.08 18.35 -42.50
CA LEU A 243 -14.22 18.17 -43.96
C LEU A 243 -14.80 19.40 -44.64
N LEU A 244 -15.76 20.09 -44.01
CA LEU A 244 -16.35 21.32 -44.54
C LEU A 244 -15.33 22.47 -44.61
N VAL A 245 -14.53 22.64 -43.55
CA VAL A 245 -13.43 23.63 -43.49
C VAL A 245 -12.33 23.30 -44.50
N LYS A 246 -12.14 22.02 -44.84
CA LYS A 246 -11.19 21.59 -45.88
C LYS A 246 -11.75 21.77 -47.30
N GLY A 247 -13.07 21.77 -47.47
CA GLY A 247 -13.76 21.98 -48.75
C GLY A 247 -13.99 23.45 -49.14
N GLN A 248 -14.07 24.36 -48.17
CA GLN A 248 -14.00 25.82 -48.40
C GLN A 248 -12.55 26.27 -48.36
N GLY A 249 -11.92 26.42 -49.53
CA GLY A 249 -10.52 26.82 -49.65
C GLY A 249 -10.19 28.12 -48.91
N GLN A 250 -9.12 28.04 -48.10
CA GLN A 250 -8.13 29.08 -47.78
C GLN A 250 -8.67 30.41 -47.21
N GLY A 251 -8.58 30.58 -45.88
CA GLY A 251 -8.66 31.94 -45.34
C GLY A 251 -9.01 32.18 -43.87
N GLN A 252 -8.87 31.24 -42.94
CA GLN A 252 -8.67 31.57 -41.50
C GLN A 252 -8.46 30.29 -40.71
N SER A 253 -7.22 30.03 -40.31
CA SER A 253 -6.95 29.05 -39.27
C SER A 253 -7.59 29.56 -37.96
N PRO A 254 -8.39 28.76 -37.25
CA PRO A 254 -8.75 29.11 -35.89
C PRO A 254 -7.46 29.20 -35.07
N SER A 255 -7.40 30.22 -34.21
CA SER A 255 -6.28 30.61 -33.34
C SER A 255 -5.48 29.41 -32.80
N PRO A 256 -4.13 29.47 -32.78
CA PRO A 256 -3.28 28.35 -32.40
C PRO A 256 -3.49 28.00 -30.92
N GLY A 257 -4.28 26.97 -30.67
CA GLY A 257 -4.26 26.30 -29.37
C GLY A 257 -2.91 25.62 -29.20
N HIS A 258 -2.18 25.94 -28.14
CA HIS A 258 -0.95 25.25 -27.73
C HIS A 258 -1.25 23.86 -27.15
N THR A 259 -2.02 23.02 -27.87
CA THR A 259 -2.39 21.70 -27.37
C THR A 259 -1.48 20.59 -27.93
N PRO A 260 -1.08 19.62 -27.10
CA PRO A 260 -0.27 18.46 -27.50
C PRO A 260 -0.76 17.74 -28.75
N VAL A 261 -2.08 17.69 -28.91
CA VAL A 261 -2.76 16.94 -29.97
C VAL A 261 -2.62 17.65 -31.32
N ASP A 262 -2.65 18.98 -31.35
CA ASP A 262 -2.39 19.74 -32.59
C ASP A 262 -0.94 19.58 -33.08
N LYS A 263 0.02 19.42 -32.16
CA LYS A 263 1.41 19.11 -32.50
C LYS A 263 1.52 17.71 -33.11
N LEU A 264 0.80 16.75 -32.55
CA LEU A 264 0.74 15.35 -33.01
C LEU A 264 0.08 15.23 -34.38
N ASP A 265 -0.99 15.98 -34.63
CA ASP A 265 -1.74 15.96 -35.89
C ASP A 265 -0.95 16.66 -37.02
N ARG A 266 -0.17 17.70 -36.69
CA ARG A 266 0.77 18.32 -37.63
C ARG A 266 1.93 17.38 -37.98
N ALA A 267 2.43 16.64 -36.99
CA ALA A 267 3.45 15.62 -37.19
C ALA A 267 2.90 14.44 -38.03
N ALA A 268 1.65 14.02 -37.80
CA ALA A 268 1.02 12.96 -38.59
C ALA A 268 0.79 13.39 -40.05
N ALA A 269 0.46 14.65 -40.30
CA ALA A 269 0.31 15.19 -41.65
C ALA A 269 1.65 15.35 -42.41
N SER A 270 2.79 15.37 -41.71
CA SER A 270 4.13 15.50 -42.30
C SER A 270 4.87 14.18 -42.49
N VAL A 271 4.26 13.03 -42.19
CA VAL A 271 4.95 11.73 -42.27
C VAL A 271 4.87 11.18 -43.69
N GLY A 272 5.99 11.25 -44.42
CA GLY A 272 6.19 10.61 -45.73
C GLY A 272 7.45 9.72 -45.79
N SER A 273 8.38 9.84 -44.85
CA SER A 273 9.62 9.07 -44.79
C SER A 273 9.98 8.57 -43.39
N GLY A 274 10.86 7.56 -43.30
CA GLY A 274 11.19 6.87 -42.05
C GLY A 274 11.91 7.72 -40.98
N GLU A 275 12.59 8.79 -41.39
CA GLU A 275 13.23 9.72 -40.45
C GLU A 275 12.19 10.64 -39.77
N GLU A 276 11.13 10.99 -40.50
CA GLU A 276 10.03 11.81 -39.99
C GLU A 276 9.16 11.01 -39.00
N ILE A 277 9.05 9.68 -39.17
CA ILE A 277 8.41 8.79 -38.19
C ILE A 277 9.18 8.78 -36.87
N ARG A 278 10.52 8.80 -36.91
CA ARG A 278 11.35 8.86 -35.70
C ARG A 278 11.16 10.18 -34.96
N ALA A 279 11.13 11.30 -35.69
CA ALA A 279 10.85 12.62 -35.13
C ALA A 279 9.45 12.69 -34.48
N ALA A 280 8.43 12.11 -35.13
CA ALA A 280 7.10 12.02 -34.56
C ALA A 280 7.06 11.18 -33.27
N LEU A 281 7.83 10.08 -33.22
CA LEU A 281 7.93 9.21 -32.04
C LEU A 281 8.60 9.91 -30.85
N GLU A 282 9.60 10.75 -31.11
CA GLU A 282 10.27 11.55 -30.08
C GLU A 282 9.34 12.59 -29.47
N VAL A 283 8.52 13.26 -30.30
CA VAL A 283 7.50 14.21 -29.82
C VAL A 283 6.45 13.51 -28.95
N VAL A 284 6.00 12.31 -29.33
CA VAL A 284 5.09 11.48 -28.52
C VAL A 284 5.74 11.05 -27.21
N GLY A 285 7.02 10.69 -27.25
CA GLY A 285 7.80 10.33 -26.06
C GLY A 285 8.00 11.49 -25.09
N GLY A 286 8.17 12.72 -25.60
CA GLY A 286 8.22 13.94 -24.79
C GLY A 286 6.90 14.23 -24.08
N LEU A 287 5.79 14.16 -24.81
CA LEU A 287 4.45 14.38 -24.25
C LEU A 287 4.07 13.35 -23.17
N ARG A 288 4.52 12.10 -23.31
CA ARG A 288 4.29 11.07 -22.28
C ARG A 288 5.01 11.41 -20.97
N ARG A 289 6.20 12.02 -21.05
CA ARG A 289 6.92 12.46 -19.85
C ARG A 289 6.26 13.66 -19.19
N GLU A 290 5.81 14.64 -19.99
CA GLU A 290 5.06 15.80 -19.45
C GLU A 290 3.76 15.36 -18.76
N LEU A 291 3.03 14.37 -19.30
CA LEU A 291 1.83 13.79 -18.68
C LEU A 291 2.12 12.99 -17.41
N ASP A 292 3.27 12.33 -17.32
CA ASP A 292 3.71 11.60 -16.13
C ASP A 292 4.20 12.58 -15.02
N GLU A 293 4.52 13.84 -15.35
CA GLU A 293 4.94 14.88 -14.39
C GLU A 293 3.77 15.74 -13.86
N GLU A 294 2.66 15.84 -14.59
CA GLU A 294 1.45 16.59 -14.16
C GLU A 294 0.44 15.77 -13.32
N LEU A 295 0.69 14.47 -13.12
CA LEU A 295 -0.12 13.52 -12.31
C LEU A 295 0.49 13.24 -10.94
#